data_AF-A0A2D5UD21-F1
#
_entry.id   AF-A0A2D5UD21-F1
#
_cell.length_a   1.000
_cell.length_b   1.000
_cell.length_c   1.000
_cell.angle_alpha   90.00
_cell.angle_beta   90.00
_cell.angle_gamma   90.00
#
_symmetry.space_group_name_H-M   'P 1'
#
loop_
_entity.id
_entity.type
_entity.pdbx_description
1 polymer ?
#
loop_
_entity_poly.entity_id
_entity_poly.type
_entity_poly.pdbx_seq_one_letter_code
_entity_poly.pdbx_strand_id
1 'polypeptide(L)'
;MSEKDLKWMSLKGAARVQAVISGNAAAGVGIDPLSGILERREKVRVLENFCKYDTVSAMMISNPVTLKKHPGLFVNYFKAWLTAHGLRKNNPEKFAKVYTAGLQEIGWKAKYPVILAVIKRVRAVPFITKKVRAYLNDMADKQVKLGWIKSHPDYLTIKKLNDSALRKAAAELGLK
;
A
#
# COMPACT_ATOMS: atom_id res chain seq x y z
N MET A 1 -13.74 -11.92 -20.96
CA MET A 1 -12.60 -11.02 -21.17
C MET A 1 -11.36 -11.68 -20.60
N SER A 2 -10.38 -12.00 -21.44
CA SER A 2 -9.08 -12.57 -21.07
C SER A 2 -8.01 -11.48 -21.03
N GLU A 3 -6.82 -11.77 -20.46
CA GLU A 3 -5.67 -10.85 -20.51
C GLU A 3 -5.31 -10.44 -21.94
N LYS A 4 -5.53 -11.33 -22.91
CA LYS A 4 -5.26 -11.11 -24.34
C LYS A 4 -6.25 -10.15 -25.00
N ASP A 5 -7.39 -9.90 -24.36
CA ASP A 5 -8.42 -8.99 -24.86
C ASP A 5 -8.09 -7.52 -24.50
N LEU A 6 -7.04 -7.29 -23.70
CA LEU A 6 -6.62 -5.97 -23.22
C LEU A 6 -5.19 -5.64 -23.68
N LYS A 7 -4.98 -4.41 -24.15
CA LYS A 7 -3.64 -3.87 -24.40
C LYS A 7 -3.10 -3.23 -23.11
N TRP A 8 -2.26 -3.97 -22.38
CA TRP A 8 -1.65 -3.48 -21.14
C TRP A 8 -0.54 -2.47 -21.43
N MET A 9 -0.52 -1.38 -20.65
CA MET A 9 0.55 -0.38 -20.67
C MET A 9 1.11 -0.20 -19.26
N SER A 10 2.42 -0.41 -19.11
CA SER A 10 3.11 -0.18 -17.85
C SER A 10 3.60 1.27 -17.77
N LEU A 11 2.83 2.12 -17.09
CA LEU A 11 3.16 3.53 -16.87
C LEU A 11 3.45 3.78 -15.39
N LYS A 12 4.34 4.75 -15.08
CA LYS A 12 4.69 5.11 -13.70
C LYS A 12 3.84 6.26 -13.16
N GLY A 13 3.35 6.12 -11.93
CA GLY A 13 2.77 7.21 -11.13
C GLY A 13 1.76 8.08 -11.89
N ALA A 14 2.03 9.38 -11.96
CA ALA A 14 1.17 10.37 -12.60
C ALA A 14 0.96 10.16 -14.12
N ALA A 15 1.86 9.44 -14.81
CA ALA A 15 1.71 9.17 -16.23
C ALA A 15 0.50 8.27 -16.54
N ARG A 16 0.10 7.38 -15.61
CA ARG A 16 -1.13 6.57 -15.75
C ARG A 16 -2.37 7.44 -15.89
N VAL A 17 -2.42 8.50 -15.08
CA VAL A 17 -3.54 9.44 -15.06
C VAL A 17 -3.57 10.24 -16.35
N GLN A 18 -2.42 10.73 -16.80
CA GLN A 18 -2.35 11.49 -18.05
C GLN A 18 -2.77 10.65 -19.25
N ALA A 19 -2.37 9.38 -19.30
CA ALA A 19 -2.79 8.49 -20.37
C ALA A 19 -4.31 8.31 -20.44
N VAL A 20 -5.01 8.25 -19.29
CA VAL A 20 -6.47 8.21 -19.27
C VAL A 20 -7.08 9.54 -19.70
N ILE A 21 -6.59 10.67 -19.17
CA ILE A 21 -7.12 12.00 -19.50
C ILE A 21 -6.91 12.35 -20.97
N SER A 22 -5.78 11.94 -21.57
CA SER A 22 -5.45 12.22 -22.97
C SER A 22 -6.08 11.24 -23.96
N GLY A 23 -6.91 10.30 -23.52
CA GLY A 23 -7.53 9.28 -24.37
C GLY A 23 -6.58 8.17 -24.86
N ASN A 24 -5.33 8.15 -24.40
CA ASN A 24 -4.36 7.11 -24.76
C ASN A 24 -4.62 5.77 -24.04
N ALA A 25 -5.37 5.79 -22.94
CA ALA A 25 -5.81 4.62 -22.19
C ALA A 25 -7.31 4.72 -21.89
N ALA A 26 -8.07 3.65 -22.13
CA ALA A 26 -9.50 3.59 -21.81
C ALA A 26 -9.78 3.52 -20.29
N ALA A 27 -8.83 2.96 -19.53
CA ALA A 27 -8.88 2.86 -18.07
C ALA A 27 -7.46 2.77 -17.49
N GLY A 28 -7.32 3.02 -16.19
CA GLY A 28 -6.04 2.91 -15.50
C GLY A 28 -6.18 2.52 -14.03
N VAL A 29 -5.20 1.80 -13.52
CA VAL A 29 -5.11 1.45 -12.09
C VAL A 29 -4.43 2.59 -11.33
N GLY A 30 -5.22 3.30 -10.52
CA GLY A 30 -4.78 4.39 -9.67
C GLY A 30 -4.54 3.96 -8.22
N ILE A 31 -3.78 4.77 -7.49
CA ILE A 31 -3.51 4.59 -6.05
C ILE A 31 -3.91 5.88 -5.34
N ASP A 32 -4.45 5.75 -4.13
CA ASP A 32 -4.74 6.90 -3.28
C ASP A 32 -3.48 7.58 -2.74
N PRO A 33 -3.50 8.91 -2.51
CA PRO A 33 -4.64 9.83 -2.66
C PRO A 33 -4.88 10.33 -4.10
N LEU A 34 -4.05 9.94 -5.08
CA LEU A 34 -4.12 10.48 -6.45
C LEU A 34 -5.47 10.18 -7.12
N SER A 35 -5.99 8.96 -6.99
CA SER A 35 -7.31 8.59 -7.51
C SER A 35 -8.42 9.47 -6.92
N GLY A 36 -8.45 9.63 -5.58
CA GLY A 36 -9.44 10.47 -4.90
C GLY A 36 -9.31 11.98 -5.18
N ILE A 37 -8.15 12.46 -5.62
CA ILE A 37 -7.97 13.84 -6.10
C ILE A 37 -8.64 14.03 -7.47
N LEU A 38 -8.52 13.04 -8.35
CA LEU A 38 -8.97 13.15 -9.74
C LEU A 38 -10.46 12.94 -9.89
N GLU A 39 -11.02 12.00 -9.12
CA GLU A 39 -12.47 11.78 -9.02
C GLU A 39 -13.18 13.07 -8.61
N ARG A 40 -12.67 13.77 -7.59
CA ARG A 40 -13.22 15.06 -7.14
C ARG A 40 -13.05 16.22 -8.10
N ARG A 41 -12.16 16.10 -9.09
CA ARG A 41 -12.01 17.09 -10.16
C ARG A 41 -12.83 16.70 -11.39
N GLU A 42 -13.67 15.67 -11.28
CA GLU A 42 -14.53 15.14 -12.35
C GLU A 42 -13.74 14.75 -13.61
N LYS A 43 -12.43 14.48 -13.46
CA LYS A 43 -11.55 14.11 -14.59
C LYS A 43 -11.57 12.62 -14.90
N VAL A 44 -11.98 11.82 -13.91
CA VAL A 44 -12.10 10.37 -14.00
C VAL A 44 -13.29 9.94 -13.15
N ARG A 45 -13.88 8.78 -13.47
CA ARG A 45 -14.83 8.09 -12.60
C ARG A 45 -14.21 6.82 -12.05
N VAL A 46 -14.49 6.47 -10.80
CA VAL A 46 -14.07 5.19 -10.22
C VAL A 46 -14.94 4.09 -10.79
N LEU A 47 -14.31 3.08 -11.40
CA LEU A 47 -15.00 1.91 -11.95
C LEU A 47 -15.17 0.81 -10.90
N GLU A 48 -14.16 0.58 -10.06
CA GLU A 48 -14.18 -0.44 -9.01
C GLU A 48 -13.13 -0.12 -7.93
N ASN A 49 -13.36 -0.63 -6.72
CA ASN A 49 -12.40 -0.61 -5.61
C ASN A 49 -11.71 -1.98 -5.48
N PHE A 50 -10.41 -2.00 -5.75
CA PHE A 50 -9.60 -3.23 -5.69
C PHE A 50 -9.39 -3.80 -4.28
N CYS A 51 -9.68 -3.05 -3.20
CA CYS A 51 -9.52 -3.56 -1.83
C CYS A 51 -10.34 -4.81 -1.52
N LYS A 52 -11.37 -5.14 -2.33
CA LYS A 52 -12.13 -6.39 -2.22
C LYS A 52 -11.34 -7.61 -2.71
N TYR A 53 -10.41 -7.40 -3.64
CA TYR A 53 -9.65 -8.45 -4.32
C TYR A 53 -8.19 -8.50 -3.83
N ASP A 54 -7.60 -7.34 -3.58
CA ASP A 54 -6.24 -7.19 -3.05
C ASP A 54 -6.28 -6.62 -1.64
N THR A 55 -6.05 -7.52 -0.67
CA THR A 55 -6.08 -7.17 0.77
C THR A 55 -4.71 -6.84 1.34
N VAL A 56 -3.64 -6.95 0.53
CA VAL A 56 -2.24 -6.71 0.94
C VAL A 56 -1.55 -5.85 -0.12
N SER A 57 -2.06 -4.63 -0.31
CA SER A 57 -1.61 -3.73 -1.37
C SER A 57 -0.21 -3.15 -1.17
N ALA A 58 0.35 -3.24 0.05
CA ALA A 58 1.68 -2.76 0.36
C ALA A 58 2.34 -3.60 1.46
N MET A 59 3.63 -3.87 1.28
CA MET A 59 4.47 -4.54 2.26
C MET A 59 5.80 -3.83 2.38
N MET A 60 6.36 -3.88 3.58
CA MET A 60 7.68 -3.31 3.84
C MET A 60 8.74 -4.35 3.56
N ILE A 61 9.76 -3.95 2.80
CA ILE A 61 10.88 -4.81 2.44
C ILE A 61 12.15 -4.19 3.04
N SER A 62 12.91 -5.00 3.77
CA SER A 62 14.20 -4.60 4.34
C SER A 62 15.34 -5.36 3.68
N ASN A 63 16.49 -4.70 3.52
CA ASN A 63 17.73 -5.40 3.17
C ASN A 63 18.12 -6.36 4.32
N PRO A 64 18.31 -7.67 4.06
CA PRO A 64 18.66 -8.64 5.10
C PRO A 64 19.98 -8.35 5.83
N VAL A 65 20.97 -7.81 5.12
CA VAL A 65 22.27 -7.44 5.69
C VAL A 65 22.11 -6.30 6.69
N THR A 66 21.37 -5.26 6.31
CA THR A 66 21.09 -4.12 7.20
C THR A 66 20.27 -4.56 8.41
N LEU A 67 19.26 -5.41 8.22
CA LEU A 67 18.45 -5.95 9.32
C LEU A 67 19.30 -6.73 10.33
N LYS A 68 20.22 -7.57 9.85
CA LYS A 68 21.12 -8.34 10.72
C LYS A 68 22.09 -7.45 11.48
N LYS A 69 22.65 -6.42 10.82
CA LYS A 69 23.63 -5.50 11.44
C LYS A 69 22.99 -4.52 12.43
N HIS A 70 21.76 -4.09 12.18
CA HIS A 70 21.11 -3.03 12.94
C HIS A 70 19.67 -3.38 13.35
N PRO A 71 19.43 -4.49 14.08
CA PRO A 71 18.07 -4.95 14.39
C PRO A 71 17.27 -3.93 15.21
N GLY A 72 17.94 -3.17 16.09
CA GLY A 72 17.31 -2.12 16.89
C GLY A 72 16.78 -0.95 16.06
N LEU A 73 17.40 -0.62 14.92
CA LEU A 73 16.91 0.45 14.04
C LEU A 73 15.53 0.10 13.46
N PHE A 74 15.31 -1.16 13.09
CA PHE A 74 14.02 -1.60 12.58
C PHE A 74 12.95 -1.58 13.67
N VAL A 75 13.27 -1.98 14.90
CA VAL A 75 12.34 -1.86 16.03
C VAL A 75 11.94 -0.40 16.26
N ASN A 76 12.91 0.52 16.31
CA ASN A 76 12.64 1.96 16.49
C ASN A 76 11.83 2.55 15.34
N TYR A 77 12.14 2.17 14.10
CA TYR A 77 11.36 2.53 12.93
C TYR A 77 9.91 2.03 13.06
N PHE A 78 9.70 0.77 13.44
CA PHE A 78 8.37 0.20 13.62
C PHE A 78 7.60 0.84 14.77
N LYS A 79 8.27 1.32 15.83
CA LYS A 79 7.61 2.12 16.87
C LYS A 79 7.03 3.41 16.29
N ALA A 80 7.84 4.17 15.55
CA ALA A 80 7.38 5.40 14.89
C ALA A 80 6.22 5.11 13.93
N TRP A 81 6.32 4.02 13.15
CA TRP A 81 5.26 3.57 12.25
C TRP A 81 3.96 3.22 12.98
N LEU A 82 4.04 2.45 14.08
CA LEU A 82 2.88 2.06 14.89
C LEU A 82 2.25 3.28 15.59
N THR A 83 3.05 4.23 16.05
CA THR A 83 2.56 5.50 16.61
C THR A 83 1.80 6.30 15.53
N ALA A 84 2.34 6.40 14.31
CA ALA A 84 1.65 7.05 13.20
C ALA A 84 0.35 6.32 12.82
N HIS A 85 0.34 4.98 12.84
CA HIS A 85 -0.85 4.17 12.62
C HIS A 85 -1.93 4.41 13.69
N GLY A 86 -1.52 4.47 14.97
CA GLY A 86 -2.38 4.82 16.09
C GLY A 86 -2.96 6.22 15.95
N LEU A 87 -2.14 7.21 15.58
CA LEU A 87 -2.59 8.58 15.32
C LEU A 87 -3.64 8.62 14.20
N ARG A 88 -3.41 7.89 13.09
CA ARG A 88 -4.38 7.79 11.99
C ARG A 88 -5.71 7.22 12.44
N LYS A 89 -5.69 6.17 13.27
CA LYS A 89 -6.89 5.49 13.77
C LYS A 89 -7.67 6.36 14.77
N ASN A 90 -6.96 6.98 15.72
CA ASN A 90 -7.57 7.64 16.87
C ASN A 90 -7.85 9.13 16.61
N ASN A 91 -7.07 9.78 15.72
CA ASN A 91 -7.23 11.18 15.35
C ASN A 91 -6.90 11.38 13.85
N PRO A 92 -7.78 10.90 12.95
CA PRO A 92 -7.55 10.96 11.51
C PRO A 92 -7.42 12.40 10.98
N GLU A 93 -8.00 13.39 11.67
CA GLU A 93 -7.91 14.80 11.30
C GLU A 93 -6.52 15.37 11.55
N LYS A 94 -5.95 15.11 12.73
CA LYS A 94 -4.56 15.49 13.04
C LYS A 94 -3.58 14.77 12.11
N PHE A 95 -3.79 13.47 11.89
CA PHE A 95 -2.97 12.72 10.93
C PHE A 95 -3.01 13.35 9.54
N ALA A 96 -4.21 13.64 9.03
CA ALA A 96 -4.37 14.23 7.69
C ALA A 96 -3.76 15.64 7.58
N LYS A 97 -3.79 16.45 8.65
CA LYS A 97 -3.13 17.78 8.66
C LYS A 97 -1.62 17.63 8.49
N VAL A 98 -0.99 16.80 9.33
CA VAL A 98 0.45 16.53 9.28
C VAL A 98 0.86 15.94 7.93
N TYR A 99 0.11 14.95 7.44
CA TYR A 99 0.41 14.32 6.16
C TYR A 99 0.23 15.28 4.96
N THR A 100 -0.77 16.16 5.00
CA THR A 100 -0.95 17.19 3.96
C THR A 100 0.23 18.16 3.94
N ALA A 101 0.69 18.63 5.11
CA ALA A 101 1.85 19.50 5.21
C ALA A 101 3.11 18.83 4.65
N GLY A 102 3.40 17.59 5.05
CA GLY A 102 4.54 16.83 4.52
C GLY A 102 4.49 16.61 3.00
N LEU A 103 3.30 16.39 2.43
CA LEU A 103 3.14 16.35 0.97
C LEU A 103 3.46 17.70 0.32
N GLN A 104 3.02 18.81 0.92
CA GLN A 104 3.27 20.15 0.40
C GLN A 104 4.75 20.54 0.47
N GLU A 105 5.45 20.14 1.54
CA GLU A 105 6.90 20.35 1.70
C GLU A 105 7.71 19.70 0.57
N ILE A 106 7.28 18.52 0.09
CA ILE A 106 7.90 17.84 -1.06
C ILE A 106 7.36 18.30 -2.43
N GLY A 107 6.66 19.44 -2.47
CA GLY A 107 6.18 20.08 -3.70
C GLY A 107 4.84 19.57 -4.24
N TRP A 108 4.12 18.71 -3.52
CA TRP A 108 2.80 18.27 -3.98
C TRP A 108 1.71 19.31 -3.67
N LYS A 109 0.87 19.59 -4.66
CA LYS A 109 -0.32 20.46 -4.53
C LYS A 109 -1.49 19.74 -3.83
N ALA A 110 -1.21 19.08 -2.70
CA ALA A 110 -2.21 18.36 -1.91
C ALA A 110 -3.14 19.34 -1.18
N LYS A 111 -4.44 19.03 -1.17
CA LYS A 111 -5.46 19.81 -0.44
C LYS A 111 -5.96 18.99 0.74
N TYR A 112 -5.95 19.59 1.94
CA TYR A 112 -6.34 18.92 3.18
C TYR A 112 -7.71 18.19 3.10
N PRO A 113 -8.79 18.80 2.59
CA PRO A 113 -10.10 18.10 2.52
C PRO A 113 -10.05 16.82 1.67
N VAL A 114 -9.17 16.79 0.66
CA VAL A 114 -9.00 15.63 -0.19
C VAL A 114 -8.26 14.52 0.55
N ILE A 115 -7.14 14.88 1.19
CA ILE A 115 -6.32 13.96 1.99
C ILE A 115 -7.14 13.39 3.14
N LEU A 116 -7.89 14.22 3.88
CA LEU A 116 -8.72 13.77 4.99
C LEU A 116 -9.72 12.68 4.58
N ALA A 117 -10.45 12.90 3.48
CA ALA A 117 -11.41 11.92 2.99
C ALA A 117 -10.74 10.61 2.54
N VAL A 118 -9.52 10.66 1.99
CA VAL A 118 -8.73 9.46 1.70
C VAL A 118 -8.31 8.77 3.01
N ILE A 119 -7.76 9.50 3.98
CA ILE A 119 -7.31 8.93 5.25
C ILE A 119 -8.45 8.24 6.02
N LYS A 120 -9.65 8.81 5.99
CA LYS A 120 -10.85 8.24 6.65
C LYS A 120 -11.29 6.90 6.04
N ARG A 121 -10.97 6.61 4.76
CA ARG A 121 -11.28 5.32 4.12
C ARG A 121 -10.14 4.29 4.18
N VAL A 122 -8.91 4.71 4.49
CA VAL A 122 -7.75 3.81 4.53
C VAL A 122 -7.94 2.75 5.64
N ARG A 123 -7.80 1.49 5.26
CA ARG A 123 -7.67 0.36 6.18
C ARG A 123 -6.24 -0.15 6.11
N ALA A 124 -5.58 -0.25 7.26
CA ALA A 124 -4.22 -0.74 7.36
C ALA A 124 -4.13 -1.75 8.50
N VAL A 125 -3.65 -2.95 8.20
CA VAL A 125 -3.32 -3.99 9.19
C VAL A 125 -1.80 -4.07 9.23
N PRO A 126 -1.15 -3.70 10.35
CA PRO A 126 0.30 -3.57 10.38
C PRO A 126 1.01 -4.94 10.39
N PHE A 127 0.36 -5.98 10.94
CA PHE A 127 1.00 -7.29 11.19
C PHE A 127 0.83 -8.29 10.04
N ILE A 128 1.79 -9.20 9.93
CA ILE A 128 1.71 -10.37 9.06
C ILE A 128 0.88 -11.43 9.78
N THR A 129 -0.41 -11.50 9.45
CA THR A 129 -1.34 -12.49 10.02
C THR A 129 -1.35 -13.79 9.22
N LYS A 130 -1.99 -14.84 9.74
CA LYS A 130 -2.25 -16.08 8.97
C LYS A 130 -3.02 -15.79 7.67
N LYS A 131 -3.96 -14.83 7.69
CA LYS A 131 -4.72 -14.41 6.51
C LYS A 131 -3.83 -13.75 5.45
N VAL A 132 -2.87 -12.92 5.87
CA VAL A 132 -1.89 -12.31 4.96
C VAL A 132 -1.04 -13.39 4.28
N ARG A 133 -0.54 -14.38 5.04
CA ARG A 133 0.24 -15.49 4.47
C ARG A 133 -0.58 -16.33 3.48
N ALA A 134 -1.82 -16.67 3.84
CA ALA A 134 -2.72 -17.41 2.94
C ALA A 134 -2.99 -16.64 1.64
N TYR A 135 -3.26 -15.34 1.74
CA TYR A 135 -3.43 -14.46 0.58
C TYR A 135 -2.20 -14.44 -0.33
N LEU A 136 -1.00 -14.29 0.22
CA LEU A 136 0.23 -14.26 -0.58
C LEU A 136 0.49 -15.60 -1.31
N ASN A 137 0.15 -16.74 -0.71
CA ASN A 137 0.23 -18.04 -1.38
C ASN A 137 -0.78 -18.17 -2.52
N ASP A 138 -2.02 -17.77 -2.29
CA ASP A 138 -3.05 -17.76 -3.34
C ASP A 138 -2.64 -16.84 -4.52
N MET A 139 -2.00 -15.70 -4.23
CA MET A 139 -1.42 -14.84 -5.26
C MET A 139 -0.27 -15.51 -6.01
N ALA A 140 0.65 -16.19 -5.32
CA ALA A 140 1.73 -16.95 -5.95
C ALA A 140 1.19 -18.04 -6.88
N ASP A 141 0.15 -18.78 -6.46
CA ASP A 141 -0.51 -19.80 -7.28
C ASP A 141 -1.06 -19.20 -8.59
N LYS A 142 -1.74 -18.05 -8.48
CA LYS A 142 -2.27 -17.33 -9.64
C LYS A 142 -1.15 -16.85 -10.57
N GLN A 143 -0.07 -16.30 -10.01
CA GLN A 143 1.06 -15.80 -10.80
C GLN A 143 1.81 -16.93 -11.52
N VAL A 144 1.93 -18.12 -10.92
CA VAL A 144 2.48 -19.31 -11.59
C VAL A 144 1.57 -19.73 -12.75
N LYS A 145 0.25 -19.81 -12.52
CA LYS A 145 -0.73 -20.17 -13.57
C LYS A 145 -0.72 -19.19 -14.75
N LEU A 146 -0.48 -17.91 -14.48
CA LEU A 146 -0.34 -16.85 -15.49
C LEU A 146 1.06 -16.83 -16.15
N GLY A 147 2.01 -17.63 -15.67
CA GLY A 147 3.40 -17.64 -16.16
C GLY A 147 4.21 -16.39 -15.78
N TRP A 148 3.73 -15.58 -14.83
CA TRP A 148 4.42 -14.36 -14.37
C TRP A 148 5.62 -14.68 -13.49
N ILE A 149 5.58 -15.79 -12.76
CA ILE A 149 6.70 -16.32 -11.99
C ILE A 149 6.93 -17.80 -12.31
N LYS A 150 8.19 -18.26 -12.26
CA LYS A 150 8.57 -19.62 -12.64
C LYS A 150 8.22 -20.68 -11.59
N SER A 151 8.23 -20.29 -10.32
CA SER A 151 8.02 -21.21 -9.19
C SER A 151 7.19 -20.54 -8.11
N HIS A 152 6.47 -21.37 -7.36
CA HIS A 152 5.65 -20.93 -6.24
C HIS A 152 6.50 -20.76 -4.98
N PRO A 153 6.62 -19.54 -4.41
CA PRO A 153 7.16 -19.36 -3.07
C PRO A 153 6.14 -19.73 -1.99
N ASP A 154 6.50 -20.64 -1.09
CA ASP A 154 5.67 -20.98 0.08
C ASP A 154 5.71 -19.88 1.15
N TYR A 155 4.76 -18.94 1.08
CA TYR A 155 4.62 -17.86 2.06
C TYR A 155 4.06 -18.33 3.42
N LEU A 156 3.59 -19.58 3.55
CA LEU A 156 3.18 -20.11 4.85
C LEU A 156 4.40 -20.35 5.75
N THR A 157 5.50 -20.83 5.16
CA THR A 157 6.69 -21.25 5.91
C THR A 157 7.92 -20.38 5.69
N ILE A 158 7.95 -19.53 4.64
CA ILE A 158 9.15 -18.76 4.31
C ILE A 158 9.57 -17.80 5.44
N LYS A 159 10.81 -17.96 5.91
CA LYS A 159 11.40 -17.13 6.98
C LYS A 159 11.65 -15.68 6.56
N LYS A 160 11.76 -15.42 5.25
CA LYS A 160 11.94 -14.06 4.70
C LYS A 160 10.70 -13.18 4.91
N LEU A 161 9.52 -13.79 5.06
CA LEU A 161 8.30 -13.10 5.46
C LEU A 161 8.19 -13.14 6.99
N ASN A 162 8.56 -12.04 7.65
CA ASN A 162 8.69 -12.00 9.11
C ASN A 162 8.32 -10.61 9.67
N ASP A 163 7.57 -10.58 10.77
CA ASP A 163 7.17 -9.37 11.49
C ASP A 163 7.70 -9.32 12.93
N SER A 164 8.72 -10.10 13.29
CA SER A 164 9.25 -10.16 14.66
C SER A 164 9.68 -8.80 15.21
N ALA A 165 10.37 -7.98 14.41
CA ALA A 165 10.78 -6.63 14.82
C ALA A 165 9.57 -5.70 15.06
N LEU A 166 8.53 -5.82 14.23
CA LEU A 166 7.28 -5.08 14.39
C LEU A 166 6.52 -5.54 15.65
N ARG A 167 6.45 -6.85 15.91
CA ARG A 167 5.81 -7.38 17.12
C ARG A 167 6.55 -6.96 18.38
N LYS A 168 7.88 -6.94 18.35
CA LYS A 168 8.70 -6.41 19.44
C LYS A 168 8.40 -4.92 19.67
N ALA A 169 8.34 -4.12 18.60
CA ALA A 169 7.97 -2.71 18.72
C ALA A 169 6.57 -2.51 19.32
N ALA A 170 5.59 -3.32 18.91
CA ALA A 170 4.23 -3.28 19.47
C ALA A 170 4.21 -3.61 20.96
N ALA A 171 4.92 -4.67 21.38
CA ALA A 171 5.03 -5.06 22.78
C ALA A 171 5.66 -3.95 23.64
N GLU A 172 6.74 -3.31 23.15
CA GLU A 172 7.39 -2.19 23.86
C GLU A 172 6.51 -0.93 23.93
N LEU A 173 5.53 -0.78 23.04
CA LEU A 173 4.53 0.29 23.08
C LEU A 173 3.26 -0.10 23.88
N GLY A 174 3.19 -1.32 24.43
CA GLY A 174 1.99 -1.82 25.10
C GLY A 174 0.79 -2.06 24.16
N LEU A 175 1.04 -2.20 22.85
CA LEU A 175 0.03 -2.49 21.85
C LEU A 175 -0.17 -4.00 21.74
N LYS A 176 -1.38 -4.49 22.04
CA LYS A 176 -1.77 -5.90 21.90
C LYS A 176 -2.19 -6.23 20.47
#